data_AF-A0A1L1PNL3-F1
#
_entry.id   AF-A0A1L1PNL3-F1
#
_cell.length_a   1.000
_cell.length_b   1.000
_cell.length_c   1.000
_cell.angle_alpha   90.00
_cell.angle_beta   90.00
_cell.angle_gamma   90.00
#
_symmetry.space_group_name_H-M   'P 1'
#
loop_
_entity.id
_entity.type
_entity.pdbx_description
1 polymer ?
#
loop_
_entity_poly.entity_id
_entity_poly.type
_entity_poly.pdbx_seq_one_letter_code
_entity_poly.pdbx_strand_id
1 'polypeptide(L)'
;MRALADQAHVSERMLLYLEKGRSNPSLSTVEKLAQALGVQAGSLFGKRPVARQGPEVFIEAVVAQNLVAARKRLMLSQDALAQQSGVSRAVIAHIERQARNPSLHTLARLAAALDLSIETLLSK
;
A
#
# COMPACT_ATOMS: atom_id res chain seq x y z
N MET A 1 19.53 12.11 -0.78
CA MET A 1 19.08 11.05 0.17
C MET A 1 18.84 11.59 1.58
N ARG A 2 19.81 12.22 2.25
CA ARG A 2 19.64 12.78 3.62
C ARG A 2 18.42 13.69 3.79
N ALA A 3 18.27 14.70 2.93
CA ALA A 3 17.13 15.61 2.99
C ALA A 3 15.76 14.90 2.87
N LEU A 4 15.66 13.84 2.05
CA LEU A 4 14.44 13.04 1.91
C LEU A 4 14.19 12.17 3.14
N ALA A 5 15.24 11.58 3.72
CA ALA A 5 15.14 10.78 4.94
C ALA A 5 14.61 11.64 6.10
N ASP A 6 15.16 12.84 6.25
CA ASP A 6 14.76 13.81 7.25
C ASP A 6 13.29 14.23 7.06
N GLN A 7 12.91 14.60 5.82
CA GLN A 7 11.56 15.05 5.49
C GLN A 7 10.49 13.94 5.61
N ALA A 8 10.84 12.69 5.29
CA ALA A 8 9.94 11.54 5.44
C ALA A 8 9.96 10.92 6.85
N HIS A 9 10.80 11.44 7.77
CA HIS A 9 11.00 10.85 9.09
C HIS A 9 11.30 9.34 9.04
N VAL A 10 12.21 8.95 8.14
CA VAL A 10 12.72 7.58 7.99
C VAL A 10 14.24 7.59 8.02
N SER A 11 14.88 6.48 8.35
CA SER A 11 16.35 6.43 8.36
C SER A 11 16.94 6.38 6.95
N GLU A 12 18.10 7.02 6.75
CA GLU A 12 18.86 6.90 5.49
C GLU A 12 19.20 5.44 5.15
N ARG A 13 19.47 4.62 6.18
CA ARG A 13 19.71 3.19 6.02
C ARG A 13 18.49 2.45 5.46
N MET A 14 17.29 2.86 5.86
CA MET A 14 16.04 2.31 5.32
C MET A 14 15.86 2.67 3.85
N LEU A 15 16.10 3.92 3.46
CA LEU A 15 16.09 4.34 2.06
C LEU A 15 17.08 3.53 1.21
N LEU A 16 18.30 3.35 1.71
CA LEU A 16 19.32 2.55 1.03
C LEU A 16 18.88 1.10 0.80
N TYR A 17 18.20 0.49 1.78
CA TYR A 17 17.66 -0.87 1.61
C TYR A 17 16.47 -0.93 0.67
N LEU A 18 15.64 0.12 0.61
CA LEU A 18 14.57 0.22 -0.37
C LEU A 18 15.13 0.32 -1.79
N GLU A 19 16.10 1.21 -2.03
CA GLU A 19 16.75 1.39 -3.33
C GLU A 19 17.43 0.10 -3.82
N LYS A 20 18.00 -0.68 -2.89
CA LYS A 20 18.62 -1.98 -3.21
C LYS A 20 17.62 -3.13 -3.36
N GLY A 21 16.31 -2.87 -3.25
CA GLY A 21 15.26 -3.89 -3.31
C GLY A 21 15.30 -4.90 -2.15
N ARG A 22 15.98 -4.56 -1.05
CA ARG A 22 16.20 -5.43 0.11
C ARG A 22 15.25 -5.18 1.28
N SER A 23 14.18 -4.40 1.06
CA SER A 23 13.26 -4.00 2.12
C SER A 23 11.81 -4.26 1.71
N ASN A 24 11.01 -4.72 2.67
CA ASN A 24 9.55 -4.83 2.57
C ASN A 24 8.94 -3.73 3.47
N PRO A 25 8.75 -2.50 2.96
CA PRO A 25 8.26 -1.41 3.78
C PRO A 25 6.80 -1.63 4.18
N SER A 26 6.43 -1.04 5.31
CA SER A 26 5.02 -0.91 5.68
C SER A 26 4.32 0.11 4.80
N LEU A 27 2.99 0.04 4.75
CA LEU A 27 2.17 1.04 4.08
C LEU A 27 2.42 2.44 4.64
N SER A 28 2.60 2.58 5.96
CA SER A 28 2.92 3.87 6.57
C SER A 28 4.27 4.45 6.13
N THR A 29 5.28 3.62 5.86
CA THR A 29 6.55 4.09 5.29
C THR A 29 6.34 4.63 3.88
N VAL A 30 5.57 3.92 3.06
CA VAL A 30 5.24 4.36 1.69
C VAL A 30 4.53 5.71 1.72
N GLU A 31 3.58 5.88 2.63
CA GLU A 31 2.85 7.15 2.79
C GLU A 31 3.77 8.31 3.17
N LYS A 32 4.66 8.09 4.15
CA LYS A 32 5.65 9.10 4.56
C LYS A 32 6.57 9.51 3.41
N LEU A 33 7.02 8.56 2.61
CA LEU A 33 7.84 8.84 1.42
C LEU A 33 7.05 9.62 0.38
N ALA A 34 5.81 9.22 0.11
CA ALA A 34 4.94 9.91 -0.83
C ALA A 34 4.66 11.36 -0.40
N GLN A 35 4.41 11.57 0.89
CA GLN A 35 4.21 12.88 1.50
C GLN A 35 5.45 13.76 1.35
N ALA A 36 6.63 13.24 1.68
CA ALA A 36 7.90 13.98 1.54
C ALA A 36 8.20 14.33 0.07
N LEU A 37 7.82 13.46 -0.86
CA LEU A 37 7.98 13.69 -2.30
C LEU A 37 6.87 14.55 -2.92
N GLY A 38 5.79 14.86 -2.18
CA GLY A 38 4.65 15.64 -2.69
C GLY A 38 3.79 14.89 -3.73
N VAL A 39 3.80 13.56 -3.71
CA VAL A 39 3.11 12.70 -4.69
C VAL A 39 2.06 11.80 -4.04
N GLN A 40 1.21 11.20 -4.87
CA GLN A 40 0.27 10.17 -4.43
C GLN A 40 1.02 8.86 -4.18
N ALA A 41 0.69 8.17 -3.08
CA ALA A 41 1.38 6.93 -2.69
C ALA A 41 1.31 5.83 -3.76
N GLY A 42 0.15 5.63 -4.41
CA GLY A 42 0.01 4.64 -5.48
C GLY A 42 0.89 4.93 -6.70
N SER A 43 1.10 6.21 -7.03
CA SER A 43 1.92 6.61 -8.19
C SER A 43 3.40 6.27 -8.04
N LEU A 44 3.88 5.97 -6.83
CA LEU A 44 5.25 5.47 -6.60
C LEU A 44 5.48 4.10 -7.24
N PHE A 45 4.42 3.36 -7.52
CA PHE A 45 4.47 2.02 -8.13
C PHE A 45 4.05 2.04 -9.62
N GLY A 46 3.65 3.21 -10.12
CA GLY A 46 3.29 3.42 -11.52
C GLY A 46 4.46 3.92 -12.36
N LYS A 47 4.21 4.18 -13.65
CA LYS A 47 5.24 4.65 -14.59
C LYS A 47 5.65 6.11 -14.37
N ARG A 48 4.78 6.92 -13.74
CA ARG A 48 4.99 8.37 -13.55
C ARG A 48 4.44 8.79 -12.19
N PRO A 49 5.21 9.57 -11.40
CA PRO A 49 4.69 10.15 -10.19
C PRO A 49 3.54 11.11 -10.50
N VAL A 50 2.48 11.04 -9.69
CA VAL A 50 1.32 11.91 -9.79
C VAL A 50 1.36 12.85 -8.60
N ALA A 51 1.34 14.16 -8.85
CA ALA A 51 1.30 15.15 -7.78
C ALA A 51 0.10 14.91 -6.86
N ARG A 52 0.31 15.04 -5.55
CA ARG A 52 -0.77 14.97 -4.58
C ARG A 52 -1.71 16.16 -4.80
N GLN A 53 -3.00 15.90 -5.04
CA GLN A 53 -4.03 16.92 -5.22
C GLN A 53 -5.19 16.65 -4.26
N GLY A 54 -5.60 17.66 -3.51
CA GLY A 54 -6.74 17.58 -2.57
C GLY A 54 -6.38 17.20 -1.13
N PRO A 55 -7.38 17.10 -0.24
CA PRO A 55 -7.19 16.89 1.18
C PRO A 55 -6.53 15.53 1.48
N GLU A 56 -5.74 15.52 2.55
CA GLU A 56 -5.02 14.36 3.03
C GLU A 56 -6.02 13.26 3.43
N VAL A 57 -6.04 12.17 2.67
CA VAL A 57 -6.81 10.98 3.01
C VAL A 57 -5.82 9.91 3.41
N PHE A 58 -6.05 9.31 4.57
CA PHE A 58 -5.23 8.21 5.08
C PHE A 58 -5.17 7.07 4.06
N ILE A 59 -3.97 6.68 3.67
CA ILE A 59 -3.74 5.62 2.67
C ILE A 59 -4.37 4.29 3.11
N GLU A 60 -4.48 4.04 4.41
CA GLU A 60 -5.14 2.87 4.97
C GLU A 60 -6.63 2.84 4.58
N ALA A 61 -7.28 4.00 4.51
CA ALA A 61 -8.67 4.12 4.08
C ALA A 61 -8.83 3.79 2.60
N VAL A 62 -7.94 4.31 1.76
CA VAL A 62 -7.91 4.06 0.32
C VAL A 62 -7.74 2.55 0.06
N VAL A 63 -6.73 1.94 0.70
CA VAL A 63 -6.47 0.51 0.58
C VAL A 63 -7.66 -0.34 1.06
N ALA A 64 -8.25 0.00 2.21
CA ALA A 64 -9.40 -0.73 2.73
C ALA A 64 -10.59 -0.67 1.76
N GLN A 65 -10.92 0.53 1.26
CA GLN A 65 -12.02 0.74 0.32
C GLN A 65 -11.78 -0.02 -1.00
N ASN A 66 -10.58 0.11 -1.58
CA ASN A 66 -10.22 -0.55 -2.83
C ASN A 66 -10.22 -2.08 -2.68
N LEU A 67 -9.69 -2.59 -1.57
CA LEU A 67 -9.69 -4.03 -1.27
C LEU A 67 -11.12 -4.58 -1.17
N VAL A 68 -12.00 -3.91 -0.43
CA VAL A 68 -13.41 -4.29 -0.29
C VAL A 68 -14.13 -4.23 -1.63
N ALA A 69 -13.94 -3.14 -2.39
CA ALA A 69 -14.59 -2.95 -3.68
C ALA A 69 -14.16 -4.02 -4.70
N ALA A 70 -12.85 -4.28 -4.81
CA ALA A 70 -12.30 -5.30 -5.68
C ALA A 70 -12.81 -6.71 -5.31
N ARG A 71 -12.77 -7.05 -4.02
CA ARG A 71 -13.26 -8.34 -3.51
C ARG A 71 -14.74 -8.54 -3.84
N LYS A 72 -15.57 -7.52 -3.61
CA LYS A 72 -17.02 -7.58 -3.89
C LYS A 72 -17.32 -7.65 -5.38
N ARG A 73 -16.57 -6.95 -6.23
CA ARG A 73 -16.71 -7.01 -7.70
C ARG A 73 -16.47 -8.42 -8.24
N LEU A 74 -15.56 -9.17 -7.61
CA LEU A 74 -15.28 -10.57 -7.92
C LEU A 74 -16.16 -11.57 -7.13
N MET A 75 -17.15 -11.09 -6.38
CA MET A 75 -18.04 -11.89 -5.52
C MET A 75 -17.30 -12.78 -4.50
N LEU A 76 -16.11 -12.38 -4.07
CA LEU A 76 -15.30 -13.15 -3.13
C LEU A 76 -15.70 -12.86 -1.69
N SER A 77 -15.72 -13.89 -0.82
CA SER A 77 -15.71 -13.70 0.63
C SER A 77 -14.29 -13.37 1.13
N GLN A 78 -14.15 -12.94 2.38
CA GLN A 78 -12.82 -12.77 2.98
C GLN A 78 -12.05 -14.10 3.03
N ASP A 79 -12.74 -15.22 3.28
CA ASP A 79 -12.16 -16.56 3.29
C ASP A 79 -11.73 -17.02 1.89
N ALA A 80 -12.53 -16.73 0.86
CA ALA A 80 -12.16 -17.04 -0.52
C ALA A 80 -10.92 -16.25 -0.96
N LEU A 81 -10.86 -14.95 -0.65
CA LEU A 81 -9.68 -14.14 -0.91
C LEU A 81 -8.46 -14.61 -0.09
N ALA A 82 -8.69 -15.04 1.16
CA ALA A 82 -7.62 -15.60 1.99
C ALA A 82 -7.01 -16.86 1.35
N GLN A 83 -7.85 -17.76 0.85
CA GLN A 83 -7.42 -18.97 0.17
C GLN A 83 -6.64 -18.64 -1.12
N GLN A 84 -7.11 -17.70 -1.92
CA GLN A 84 -6.46 -17.33 -3.19
C GLN A 84 -5.13 -16.58 -3.00
N SER A 85 -5.09 -15.63 -2.07
CA SER A 85 -3.88 -14.84 -1.80
C SER A 85 -2.88 -15.54 -0.89
N GLY A 86 -3.35 -16.54 -0.14
CA GLY A 86 -2.66 -17.16 0.99
C GLY A 86 -2.37 -16.20 2.16
N VAL A 87 -3.02 -15.02 2.19
CA VAL A 87 -3.02 -14.11 3.33
C VAL A 87 -4.15 -14.53 4.26
N SER A 88 -3.92 -14.57 5.58
CA SER A 88 -4.96 -15.04 6.49
C SER A 88 -6.21 -14.15 6.45
N ARG A 89 -7.39 -14.77 6.56
CA ARG A 89 -8.68 -14.07 6.65
C ARG A 89 -8.68 -12.99 7.74
N ALA A 90 -8.02 -13.25 8.88
CA ALA A 90 -7.87 -12.27 9.95
C ALA A 90 -7.06 -11.03 9.51
N VAL A 91 -5.99 -11.19 8.74
CA VAL A 91 -5.22 -10.06 8.19
C VAL A 91 -6.05 -9.26 7.20
N ILE A 92 -6.77 -9.92 6.29
CA ILE A 92 -7.69 -9.26 5.36
C ILE A 92 -8.73 -8.44 6.14
N ALA A 93 -9.39 -9.04 7.13
CA ALA A 93 -10.37 -8.36 7.96
C ALA A 93 -9.78 -7.17 8.73
N HIS A 94 -8.51 -7.24 9.16
CA HIS A 94 -7.84 -6.10 9.79
C HIS A 94 -7.57 -4.97 8.79
N ILE A 95 -7.15 -5.29 7.57
CA ILE A 95 -6.92 -4.29 6.51
C ILE A 95 -8.23 -3.61 6.13
N GLU A 96 -9.30 -4.37 5.87
CA GLU A 96 -10.62 -3.82 5.51
C GLU A 96 -11.22 -2.92 6.60
N ARG A 97 -10.81 -3.08 7.86
CA ARG A 97 -11.22 -2.25 9.01
C ARG A 97 -10.18 -1.21 9.43
N GLN A 98 -9.10 -1.05 8.67
CA GLN A 98 -8.00 -0.11 8.96
C GLN A 98 -7.33 -0.35 10.34
N ALA A 99 -7.42 -1.58 10.86
CA ALA A 99 -7.00 -1.93 12.22
C ALA A 99 -5.52 -2.32 12.33
N ARG A 100 -4.84 -2.53 11.20
CA ARG A 100 -3.39 -2.84 11.16
C ARG A 100 -2.75 -2.19 9.93
N ASN A 101 -1.49 -1.83 10.08
CA ASN A 101 -0.62 -1.36 9.01
C ASN A 101 -0.05 -2.57 8.22
N PRO A 102 -0.48 -2.82 6.97
CA PRO A 102 0.00 -3.94 6.19
C PRO A 102 1.41 -3.68 5.62
N SER A 103 2.14 -4.75 5.33
CA SER A 103 3.37 -4.67 4.54
C SER A 103 3.05 -4.60 3.04
N LEU A 104 3.95 -4.03 2.24
CA LEU A 104 3.80 -4.04 0.79
C LEU A 104 3.72 -5.45 0.21
N HIS A 105 4.47 -6.42 0.75
CA HIS A 105 4.36 -7.82 0.32
C HIS A 105 2.93 -8.35 0.53
N THR A 106 2.33 -8.07 1.69
CA THR A 106 0.93 -8.48 1.97
C THR A 106 -0.02 -7.87 0.95
N LEU A 107 0.13 -6.57 0.64
CA LEU A 107 -0.70 -5.89 -0.35
C LEU A 107 -0.46 -6.44 -1.76
N ALA A 108 0.78 -6.75 -2.13
CA ALA A 108 1.12 -7.34 -3.43
C ALA A 108 0.46 -8.72 -3.62
N ARG A 109 0.43 -9.56 -2.58
CA ARG A 109 -0.25 -10.87 -2.62
C ARG A 109 -1.76 -10.72 -2.79
N LEU A 110 -2.37 -9.75 -2.12
CA LEU A 110 -3.79 -9.45 -2.27
C LEU A 110 -4.09 -8.89 -3.67
N ALA A 111 -3.27 -7.98 -4.16
CA ALA A 111 -3.40 -7.41 -5.50
C ALA A 111 -3.33 -8.50 -6.57
N ALA A 112 -2.33 -9.38 -6.49
CA ALA A 112 -2.18 -10.51 -7.42
C ALA A 112 -3.39 -11.45 -7.40
N ALA A 113 -3.92 -11.78 -6.21
CA ALA A 113 -5.12 -12.64 -6.10
C ALA A 113 -6.39 -12.00 -6.65
N LEU A 114 -6.45 -10.66 -6.70
CA LEU A 114 -7.57 -9.88 -7.24
C LEU A 114 -7.39 -9.52 -8.72
N ASP A 115 -6.29 -9.97 -9.35
CA ASP A 115 -5.88 -9.57 -10.70
C ASP A 115 -5.75 -8.04 -10.85
N LEU A 116 -5.13 -7.41 -9.85
CA LEU A 116 -4.91 -5.97 -9.78
C LEU A 116 -3.42 -5.65 -9.64
N SER A 117 -3.05 -4.44 -10.08
CA SER A 117 -1.76 -3.86 -9.73
C SER A 117 -1.77 -3.33 -8.30
N ILE A 118 -0.59 -3.24 -7.67
CA ILE A 118 -0.45 -2.63 -6.35
C ILE A 118 -0.79 -1.12 -6.39
N GLU A 119 -0.47 -0.46 -7.50
CA GLU A 119 -0.85 0.93 -7.77
C GLU A 119 -2.38 1.08 -7.66
N THR A 120 -3.16 0.16 -8.23
CA THR A 120 -4.63 0.18 -8.15
C THR A 120 -5.14 0.09 -6.72
N LEU A 121 -4.51 -0.69 -5.84
CA LEU A 121 -4.92 -0.75 -4.42
C LEU A 121 -4.57 0.54 -3.66
N LEU A 122 -3.51 1.24 -4.07
CA LEU A 122 -2.95 2.39 -3.37
C LEU A 122 -3.41 3.75 -3.93
N SER A 123 -4.05 3.77 -5.09
CA SER A 123 -4.53 4.99 -5.75
C SER A 123 -6.01 5.22 -5.49
N LYS A 124 -6.41 6.50 -5.49
CA LYS A 124 -7.82 6.90 -5.54
C LYS A 124 -8.38 6.80 -6.95
#